data_AF-A0A158RXE0-F1
#
_entry.id   AF-A0A158RXE0-F1
#
_cell.length_a   1.000
_cell.length_b   1.000
_cell.length_c   1.000
_cell.angle_alpha   90.00
_cell.angle_beta   90.00
_cell.angle_gamma   90.00
#
_symmetry.space_group_name_H-M   'P 1'
#
loop_
_entity.id
_entity.type
_entity.pdbx_description
1 polymer ?
#
loop_
_entity_poly.entity_id
_entity_poly.type
_entity_poly.pdbx_seq_one_letter_code
_entity_poly.pdbx_strand_id
1 'polypeptide(L)' 'MNLRDPATDWTNQTWEERLEMCVSTLYVHGFMRDANKARTMERIRARADVQREASPVTAIGQAREVRV' A
#
# COMPACT_ATOMS: atom_id res chain seq x y z
N MET A 1 -3.41 8.03 6.90
CA MET A 1 -3.87 7.46 5.63
C MET A 1 -3.63 5.96 5.65
N ASN A 2 -4.68 5.17 5.43
CA ASN A 2 -4.55 3.75 5.18
C ASN A 2 -4.36 3.56 3.68
N LEU A 3 -3.29 2.87 3.29
CA LEU A 3 -2.91 2.70 1.89
C LEU A 3 -3.89 1.79 1.14
N ARG A 4 -4.72 1.03 1.85
CA ARG A 4 -5.75 0.15 1.30
C ARG A 4 -7.11 0.81 1.11
N ASP A 5 -7.29 2.02 1.64
CA ASP A 5 -8.53 2.76 1.44
C ASP A 5 -8.57 3.29 -0.02
N PRO A 6 -9.77 3.46 -0.59
CA PRO A 6 -9.93 4.14 -1.88
C PRO A 6 -9.23 5.50 -1.88
N ALA A 7 -8.43 5.76 -2.91
CA ALA A 7 -7.70 7.02 -3.07
C ALA A 7 -8.58 8.15 -3.59
N THR A 8 -9.66 7.80 -4.29
CA THR A 8 -10.70 8.71 -4.76
C THR A 8 -12.05 8.01 -4.75
N ASP A 9 -13.09 8.79 -4.95
CA ASP A 9 -14.48 8.37 -5.14
C ASP A 9 -14.83 8.00 -6.59
N TRP A 10 -13.96 8.33 -7.56
CA TRP A 10 -14.20 8.16 -9.00
C TRP A 10 -13.31 7.13 -9.68
N THR A 11 -12.38 6.49 -8.94
CA THR A 11 -11.63 5.32 -9.43
C THR A 11 -11.60 4.23 -8.37
N ASN A 12 -11.45 2.97 -8.80
CA ASN A 12 -11.29 1.83 -7.89
C ASN A 12 -9.85 1.67 -7.38
N GLN A 13 -9.04 2.73 -7.41
CA GLN A 13 -7.64 2.68 -6.99
C GLN A 13 -7.53 2.91 -5.49
N THR A 14 -6.69 2.11 -4.85
CA THR A 14 -6.22 2.34 -3.49
C THR A 14 -5.16 3.43 -3.45
N TRP A 15 -4.90 3.97 -2.25
CA TRP A 15 -3.79 4.90 -2.05
C TRP A 15 -2.43 4.28 -2.37
N GLU A 16 -2.25 2.97 -2.15
CA GLU A 16 -1.05 2.22 -2.55
C GLU A 16 -0.81 2.33 -4.07
N GLU A 17 -1.77 1.90 -4.89
CA GLU A 17 -1.68 1.91 -6.35
C GLU A 17 -1.47 3.33 -6.90
N ARG A 18 -2.13 4.32 -6.29
CA ARG A 18 -1.99 5.70 -6.72
C ARG A 18 -0.58 6.24 -6.44
N LEU A 19 0.01 5.90 -5.30
CA LEU A 19 1.38 6.30 -4.98
C LEU A 19 2.39 5.60 -5.90
N GLU A 20 2.20 4.31 -6.20
CA GLU A 20 3.05 3.58 -7.16
C GLU A 20 3.00 4.21 -8.56
N MET A 21 1.83 4.66 -9.00
CA MET A 21 1.66 5.40 -10.25
C MET A 21 2.38 6.74 -10.22
N CYS A 22 2.25 7.53 -9.15
CA CYS A 22 2.96 8.80 -8.99
C CYS A 22 4.49 8.61 -9.04
N VAL A 23 5.02 7.59 -8.36
CA VAL A 23 6.45 7.25 -8.39
C VAL A 23 6.90 6.91 -9.81
N SER A 24 6.09 6.13 -10.53
CA SER A 24 6.36 5.76 -11.93
C SER A 24 6.35 6.98 -12.86
N THR A 25 5.41 7.90 -12.69
CA THR A 25 5.32 9.16 -13.44
C THR A 25 6.57 10.03 -13.19
N LEU A 26 6.95 10.25 -11.93
CA LEU A 26 8.14 11.03 -11.59
C LEU A 26 9.41 10.42 -12.19
N TYR A 27 9.52 9.10 -12.21
CA TYR A 27 10.62 8.40 -12.82
C TYR A 27 10.65 8.59 -14.35
N VAL A 28 9.52 8.34 -15.04
CA VAL A 28 9.42 8.45 -16.50
C VAL A 28 9.75 9.87 -16.99
N HIS A 29 9.36 10.89 -16.22
CA HIS A 29 9.66 12.28 -16.55
C HIS A 29 11.03 12.77 -16.06
N GLY A 30 11.89 11.88 -15.55
CA GLY A 30 13.26 12.23 -15.15
C GLY A 30 13.38 13.02 -13.84
N PHE A 31 12.27 13.20 -13.11
CA PHE A 31 12.26 13.85 -11.79
C PHE A 31 12.72 12.91 -10.66
N MET A 32 12.89 11.62 -10.93
CA MET A 32 13.36 10.63 -9.97
C MET A 32 14.36 9.67 -10.60
N ARG A 33 15.49 9.41 -9.92
CA ARG A 33 16.51 8.44 -10.35
C ARG A 33 16.11 7.00 -9.99
N ASP A 34 16.67 6.01 -10.69
CA ASP A 34 16.40 4.58 -10.48
C ASP A 34 16.48 4.14 -9.02
N ALA A 35 17.58 4.49 -8.33
CA ALA A 35 17.80 4.12 -6.94
C ALA A 35 16.73 4.69 -6.00
N ASN A 36 16.20 5.88 -6.32
CA ASN A 36 15.14 6.51 -5.55
C ASN A 36 13.78 5.87 -5.86
N LYS A 37 13.54 5.49 -7.12
CA LYS A 37 12.33 4.78 -7.53
C LYS A 37 12.20 3.46 -6.78
N ALA A 38 13.22 2.60 -6.84
CA ALA A 38 13.21 1.30 -6.19
C ALA A 38 12.96 1.42 -4.67
N ARG A 39 13.73 2.29 -4.01
CA ARG A 39 13.58 2.55 -2.57
C ARG A 39 12.19 3.09 -2.21
N THR A 40 11.63 3.97 -3.02
CA THR A 40 10.30 4.56 -2.73
C THR A 40 9.19 3.52 -2.89
N MET A 41 9.25 2.70 -3.94
CA MET A 41 8.31 1.58 -4.15
C MET A 41 8.35 0.60 -2.97
N GLU A 42 9.55 0.23 -2.51
CA GLU A 42 9.73 -0.66 -1.36
C GLU A 42 9.10 -0.08 -0.08
N ARG A 43 9.29 1.22 0.18
CA ARG A 43 8.69 1.89 1.35
C ARG A 43 7.16 1.93 1.30
N ILE A 44 6.57 2.12 0.12
CA ILE A 44 5.13 2.10 -0.07
C ILE A 44 4.59 0.70 0.30
N ARG A 45 5.19 -0.35 -0.26
CA ARG A 45 4.79 -1.75 -0.02
C ARG A 45 4.96 -2.15 1.44
N ALA A 46 6.12 -1.88 2.03
CA ALA A 46 6.37 -2.17 3.44
C ALA A 46 5.33 -1.50 4.37
N ARG A 47 4.89 -0.27 4.03
CA ARG A 47 3.83 0.39 4.79
C ARG A 47 2.47 -0.27 4.60
N ALA A 48 2.14 -0.69 3.38
CA ALA A 48 0.91 -1.42 3.10
C ALA A 48 0.90 -2.79 3.81
N ASP A 49 2.03 -3.49 3.85
CA ASP A 49 2.22 -4.76 4.57
C ASP A 49 1.91 -4.61 6.06
N VAL A 50 2.52 -3.62 6.72
CA VAL A 50 2.25 -3.30 8.14
C VAL A 50 0.76 -3.01 8.38
N GLN A 51 0.09 -2.35 7.43
CA GLN A 51 -1.35 -2.07 7.53
C GLN A 51 -2.23 -3.30 7.28
N ARG A 52 -1.75 -4.31 6.53
CA ARG A 52 -2.43 -5.62 6.42
C ARG A 52 -2.36 -6.38 7.74
N GLU A 53 -1.18 -6.43 8.34
CA GLU A 53 -0.95 -7.12 9.61
C GLU A 53 -1.73 -6.47 10.77
N ALA A 54 -1.79 -5.14 10.79
CA ALA A 54 -2.54 -4.38 11.80
C ALA A 54 -4.07 -4.41 11.60
N SER A 55 -4.58 -4.97 10.49
CA SER A 55 -6.00 -4.99 10.22
C SER A 55 -6.73 -6.01 11.14
N PRO A 56 -7.81 -5.62 11.83
CA PRO A 56 -8.49 -6.49 12.80
C PRO A 56 -9.14 -7.73 12.17
N VAL A 57 -9.30 -7.79 10.85
CA VAL A 57 -9.81 -9.00 10.15
C VAL A 57 -8.87 -10.20 10.34
N THR A 58 -7.56 -9.97 10.43
CA THR A 58 -6.56 -11.02 10.72
C THR A 58 -6.58 -11.42 12.20
N ALA A 59 -6.93 -10.51 13.10
CA ALA A 59 -7.06 -10.79 14.54
C ALA A 59 -8.34 -11.57 14.90
N ILE A 60 -9.45 -11.34 14.18
CA ILE A 60 -10.72 -12.05 14.40
C ILE A 60 -10.69 -13.46 13.79
N GLY A 61 -9.92 -13.67 12.71
CA GLY A 61 -9.73 -14.99 12.10
C GLY A 61 -9.05 -16.01 13.02
N GLN A 62 -8.04 -15.58 13.81
CA GLN A 62 -7.38 -16.44 14.80
C GLN A 62 -8.21 -16.68 16.06
N ALA A 63 -9.06 -15.73 16.47
CA ALA A 63 -9.89 -15.88 17.67
C ALA A 63 -11.06 -16.86 17.50
N ARG A 64 -11.43 -17.23 16.26
CA ARG A 64 -12.62 -18.05 15.97
C ARG A 64 -12.34 -19.54 15.82
N GLU A 65 -11.08 -19.96 15.68
CA GLU A 65 -10.68 -21.38 15.63
C GLU A 65 -10.43 -22.02 17.00
N VAL A 66 -10.44 -21.24 18.09
CA VAL A 66 -10.26 -21.77 19.46
C VAL A 66 -11.58 -21.75 20.22
N ARG A 67 -12.54 -22.59 19.81
CA ARG A 67 -13.58 -23.10 20.70
C ARG A 67 -13.80 -24.58 20.40
N VAL A 68 -13.09 -25.41 21.18
CA VAL A 68 -13.41 -26.83 21.45
C VAL A 68 -14.59 -26.87 22.40
#